data_AF-A0A251Q899-F1
#
_entry.id   AF-A0A251Q899-F1
#
_cell.length_a   1.000
_cell.length_b   1.000
_cell.length_c   1.000
_cell.angle_alpha   90.00
_cell.angle_beta   90.00
_cell.angle_gamma   90.00
#
_symmetry.space_group_name_H-M   'P 1'
#
loop_
_entity.id
_entity.type
_entity.pdbx_description
1 polymer ?
#
loop_
_entity_poly.entity_id
_entity_poly.type
_entity_poly.pdbx_seq_one_letter_code
_entity_poly.pdbx_strand_id
1 'polypeptide(L)'
;MAATGVCLFPSRLPSVIRPEFTSSSSSSGKSKFNPISVPSRRLAAVSTDHTPTVLTTVNNQTGGSSGKEAHTTTTSAAAEKKRWSGQEDQEELDAEEEEQERLSLTDYFEQAKDFVTSNGGGVGPPRWFSPLHDGGSRLDNSPLLLFLPGIDGTGLGLIRHQHKLGKIFDVWCLHIPAKDRTSFTDLVKLVERTIRSEHHHSPTRPIYLVGESLGACLALSVAALNPDIDLVLILANPATSFGKSQLQPIIPVLQVIPDSLPISLPHILSSMTGVLVANLEKGLGLPLPETVEKLSHDLAASTTYLSVLADILPRETLLWKLQMIRSASPYANSRLHAVKAQTLILSSGKDQLLPSQEEGERLQRTLANCEIRMFENSGHFLFSEDDFDLVTVIKGTGFYRHSRHRDYVSDYIPPTRSEVKNVVDSNRWLSIATSPVMLSTLADGKIVRSLAGVPSEGPVLFVGYHMLLGFELAPMVTQMFVERNIHLRGIAHPMMFVKLREGRLPDISNYDTLRVMGAVPVSASNFYKLLSSKCHVLLYPGGVREALHRKGEEYKLFWPEQSEFVRMAARFGAKIVPFGAVGEDDIADVRLHTLHFMPF
;
A
#
# COMPACT_ATOMS: atom_id res chain seq x y z
N MET A 1 -0.61 -30.75 -2.33
CA MET A 1 -0.39 -29.51 -1.55
C MET A 1 0.38 -28.55 -2.42
N ALA A 2 -0.32 -27.64 -3.07
CA ALA A 2 0.22 -26.64 -3.98
C ALA A 2 0.18 -25.29 -3.26
N ALA A 3 1.36 -24.70 -3.01
CA ALA A 3 1.49 -23.35 -2.53
C ALA A 3 2.29 -22.57 -3.59
N THR A 4 1.61 -21.63 -4.21
CA THR A 4 2.10 -20.69 -5.22
C THR A 4 3.16 -19.78 -4.58
N GLY A 5 4.43 -20.03 -4.91
CA GLY A 5 5.50 -19.06 -4.67
C GLY A 5 5.35 -17.89 -5.64
N VAL A 6 5.38 -16.68 -5.11
CA VAL A 6 5.40 -15.42 -5.90
C VAL A 6 6.72 -15.38 -6.68
N CYS A 7 6.70 -15.95 -7.87
CA CYS A 7 7.66 -15.70 -8.93
C CYS A 7 7.20 -14.44 -9.67
N LEU A 8 8.13 -13.54 -10.01
CA LEU A 8 7.85 -12.27 -10.67
C LEU A 8 7.15 -12.41 -12.05
N PHE A 9 6.94 -13.62 -12.61
CA PHE A 9 6.25 -13.84 -13.89
C PHE A 9 5.62 -15.26 -14.00
N PRO A 10 4.56 -15.44 -14.82
CA PRO A 10 3.84 -16.71 -14.95
C PRO A 10 4.58 -17.76 -15.79
N SER A 11 4.40 -19.02 -15.40
CA SER A 11 4.84 -20.22 -16.12
C SER A 11 3.93 -20.51 -17.32
N ARG A 12 4.28 -19.98 -18.51
CA ARG A 12 4.04 -20.54 -19.86
C ARG A 12 4.20 -19.46 -20.93
N LEU A 13 5.30 -19.54 -21.70
CA LEU A 13 5.42 -18.86 -23.00
C LEU A 13 4.74 -19.74 -24.07
N PRO A 14 3.83 -19.21 -24.92
CA PRO A 14 3.39 -19.94 -26.10
C PRO A 14 4.51 -19.98 -27.15
N SER A 15 4.70 -21.16 -27.74
CA SER A 15 5.62 -21.40 -28.85
C SER A 15 5.21 -20.58 -30.08
N VAL A 16 6.01 -19.56 -30.42
CA VAL A 16 5.87 -18.87 -31.71
C VAL A 16 6.76 -19.59 -32.73
N ILE A 17 6.11 -20.41 -33.55
CA ILE A 17 6.68 -21.00 -34.76
C ILE A 17 7.00 -19.86 -35.74
N ARG A 18 8.26 -19.76 -36.16
CA ARG A 18 8.72 -18.94 -37.29
C ARG A 18 8.12 -19.45 -38.61
N PRO A 19 7.71 -18.54 -39.50
CA PRO A 19 7.91 -18.73 -40.93
C PRO A 19 9.04 -17.80 -41.38
N GLU A 20 10.11 -18.42 -41.91
CA GLU A 20 11.09 -17.73 -42.74
C GLU A 20 10.39 -17.15 -43.98
N PHE A 21 10.66 -15.90 -44.32
CA PHE A 21 10.53 -15.43 -45.68
C PHE A 21 11.72 -14.57 -46.07
N THR A 22 12.24 -14.94 -47.22
CA THR A 22 13.46 -14.53 -47.89
C THR A 22 13.40 -13.10 -48.42
N SER A 23 14.60 -12.52 -48.54
CA SER A 23 14.87 -11.23 -49.16
C SER A 23 14.42 -11.16 -50.63
N SER A 24 13.73 -10.08 -51.01
CA SER A 24 13.84 -9.53 -52.37
C SER A 24 13.60 -8.02 -52.38
N SER A 25 14.44 -7.35 -53.16
CA SER A 25 14.52 -5.91 -53.42
C SER A 25 13.42 -5.42 -54.38
N SER A 26 12.88 -4.21 -54.17
CA SER A 26 12.71 -3.18 -55.22
C SER A 26 11.96 -1.89 -54.77
N SER A 27 12.60 -0.77 -55.12
CA SER A 27 12.08 0.53 -55.62
C SER A 27 10.88 1.28 -54.98
N SER A 28 11.24 2.47 -54.47
CA SER A 28 10.67 3.82 -54.74
C SER A 28 9.16 4.11 -54.63
N GLY A 29 8.84 5.07 -53.76
CA GLY A 29 7.61 5.87 -53.85
C GLY A 29 7.61 7.02 -52.84
N LYS A 30 7.87 8.25 -53.30
CA LYS A 30 7.90 9.50 -52.52
C LYS A 30 6.48 9.95 -52.14
N SER A 31 6.32 10.49 -50.93
CA SER A 31 5.29 11.50 -50.61
C SER A 31 5.82 12.43 -49.50
N LYS A 32 5.68 13.74 -49.72
CA LYS A 32 6.18 14.87 -48.92
C LYS A 32 5.01 15.62 -48.25
N PHE A 33 5.36 16.43 -47.24
CA PHE A 33 4.62 17.53 -46.55
C PHE A 33 3.78 17.09 -45.33
N ASN A 34 3.78 17.76 -44.16
CA ASN A 34 4.43 18.99 -43.66
C ASN A 34 4.39 19.02 -42.11
N PRO A 35 5.31 19.68 -41.39
CA PRO A 35 5.27 19.81 -39.92
C PRO A 35 4.50 21.07 -39.47
N ILE A 36 3.63 20.94 -38.46
CA ILE A 36 2.93 22.05 -37.81
C ILE A 36 3.70 22.49 -36.56
N SER A 37 3.94 23.79 -36.50
CA SER A 37 4.66 24.59 -35.50
C SER A 37 4.01 24.63 -34.12
N VAL A 38 4.82 24.53 -33.06
CA VAL A 38 4.46 24.81 -31.66
C VAL A 38 4.93 26.23 -31.29
N PRO A 39 4.09 27.10 -30.68
CA PRO A 39 4.52 28.46 -30.35
C PRO A 39 5.28 28.51 -29.02
N SER A 40 6.47 29.12 -29.06
CA SER A 40 7.26 29.50 -27.89
C SER A 40 6.57 30.61 -27.09
N ARG A 41 6.30 30.38 -25.81
CA ARG A 41 5.99 31.47 -24.85
C ARG A 41 7.24 31.84 -24.07
N ARG A 42 7.61 33.12 -24.19
CA ARG A 42 8.70 33.81 -23.49
C ARG A 42 8.40 33.88 -21.99
N LEU A 43 9.37 33.52 -21.16
CA LEU A 43 9.41 33.82 -19.74
C LEU A 43 9.89 35.27 -19.56
N ALA A 44 9.06 36.10 -18.93
CA ALA A 44 9.45 37.41 -18.44
C ALA A 44 10.04 37.25 -17.03
N ALA A 45 11.29 37.69 -16.86
CA ALA A 45 11.95 37.81 -15.58
C ALA A 45 11.39 39.01 -14.82
N VAL A 46 11.00 38.81 -13.56
CA VAL A 46 10.75 39.88 -12.60
C VAL A 46 11.79 39.73 -11.50
N SER A 47 12.66 40.73 -11.43
CA SER A 47 13.67 40.94 -10.40
C SER A 47 12.99 41.47 -9.13
N THR A 48 13.24 40.83 -8.00
CA THR A 48 13.09 41.47 -6.68
C THR A 48 14.25 41.03 -5.81
N ASP A 49 15.23 41.93 -5.70
CA ASP A 49 16.29 41.91 -4.70
C ASP A 49 15.66 41.97 -3.30
N HIS A 50 15.99 41.03 -2.42
CA HIS A 50 16.02 41.28 -0.97
C HIS A 50 17.03 40.35 -0.30
N THR A 51 18.18 40.94 0.05
CA THR A 51 19.17 40.40 0.98
C THR A 51 18.68 40.60 2.42
N PRO A 52 18.88 39.65 3.34
CA PRO A 52 18.97 39.95 4.75
C PRO A 52 20.40 39.74 5.28
N THR A 53 20.92 40.83 5.81
CA THR A 53 22.20 41.02 6.48
C THR A 53 22.33 40.15 7.74
N VAL A 54 23.48 39.48 7.86
CA VAL A 54 23.96 38.79 9.07
C VAL A 54 24.33 39.83 10.13
N LEU A 55 23.73 39.73 11.31
CA LEU A 55 24.13 40.49 12.51
C LEU A 55 24.74 39.52 13.51
N THR A 56 26.06 39.60 13.63
CA THR A 56 26.90 38.97 14.64
C THR A 56 26.77 39.74 15.95
N THR A 57 26.34 39.07 17.03
CA THR A 57 26.48 39.60 18.38
C THR A 57 27.49 38.74 19.15
N VAL A 58 28.64 39.36 19.38
CA VAL A 58 29.74 38.89 20.24
C VAL A 58 29.29 38.98 21.69
N ASN A 59 29.50 37.93 22.48
CA ASN A 59 29.58 38.05 23.93
C ASN A 59 30.79 37.29 24.45
N ASN A 60 31.79 38.05 24.89
CA ASN A 60 32.96 37.59 25.62
C ASN A 60 32.57 37.37 27.09
N GLN A 61 32.88 36.20 27.64
CA GLN A 61 33.33 36.10 29.03
C GLN A 61 34.52 35.15 29.14
N THR A 62 35.56 35.71 29.74
CA THR A 62 36.86 35.15 30.08
C THR A 62 36.82 34.28 31.33
N GLY A 63 37.55 33.17 31.34
CA GLY A 63 37.89 32.41 32.53
C GLY A 63 38.95 31.37 32.21
N GLY A 64 40.23 31.73 32.38
CA GLY A 64 41.36 30.84 32.15
C GLY A 64 41.66 29.94 33.34
N SER A 65 42.12 28.72 33.07
CA SER A 65 43.00 27.93 33.95
C SER A 65 43.69 26.86 33.10
N SER A 66 45.02 26.84 33.15
CA SER A 66 45.89 25.90 32.43
C SER A 66 45.99 24.55 33.14
N GLY A 67 46.18 23.48 32.37
CA GLY A 67 47.06 22.39 32.82
C GLY A 67 46.70 20.98 32.35
N LYS A 68 47.59 20.48 31.48
CA LYS A 68 48.05 19.08 31.32
C LYS A 68 47.33 18.17 30.34
N GLU A 69 48.14 17.78 29.35
CA GLU A 69 48.02 16.61 28.49
C GLU A 69 47.78 15.34 29.31
N ALA A 70 46.82 14.53 28.85
CA ALA A 70 46.85 13.09 29.01
C ALA A 70 46.09 12.44 27.85
N HIS A 71 46.79 11.62 27.07
CA HIS A 71 46.20 10.66 26.15
C HIS A 71 45.14 9.81 26.87
N THR A 72 43.95 9.68 26.28
CA THR A 72 43.08 8.53 26.56
C THR A 72 42.19 8.22 25.36
N THR A 73 42.65 7.26 24.57
CA THR A 73 41.95 6.63 23.45
C THR A 73 40.95 5.62 24.01
N THR A 74 39.79 6.06 24.51
CA THR A 74 38.70 5.17 24.95
C THR A 74 37.37 5.94 25.06
N THR A 75 36.89 6.51 23.96
CA THR A 75 35.56 7.17 23.93
C THR A 75 34.65 6.74 22.79
N SER A 76 35.15 6.07 21.72
CA SER A 76 34.27 5.60 20.62
C SER A 76 33.50 4.34 20.99
N ALA A 77 34.13 3.33 21.60
CA ALA A 77 33.47 2.06 21.94
C ALA A 77 32.40 2.19 23.04
N ALA A 78 32.55 3.15 23.96
CA ALA A 78 31.56 3.42 25.01
C ALA A 78 30.37 4.24 24.49
N ALA A 79 30.61 5.13 23.51
CA ALA A 79 29.55 5.85 22.79
C ALA A 79 28.78 4.91 21.85
N GLU A 80 29.45 3.94 21.21
CA GLU A 80 28.81 2.88 20.41
C GLU A 80 28.00 1.92 21.26
N LYS A 81 28.47 1.51 22.46
CA LYS A 81 27.68 0.68 23.38
C LYS A 81 26.44 1.37 23.95
N LYS A 82 26.54 2.66 24.31
CA LYS A 82 25.37 3.46 24.73
C LYS A 82 24.39 3.74 23.58
N ARG A 83 24.90 3.79 22.34
CA ARG A 83 24.08 3.96 21.13
C ARG A 83 23.41 2.65 20.74
N TRP A 84 24.07 1.50 20.91
CA TRP A 84 23.50 0.16 20.72
C TRP A 84 22.42 -0.15 21.74
N SER A 85 22.63 0.18 23.03
CA SER A 85 21.59 0.03 24.06
C SER A 85 20.40 0.95 23.78
N GLY A 86 20.63 2.22 23.41
CA GLY A 86 19.54 3.13 23.01
C GLY A 86 18.90 2.79 21.66
N GLN A 87 19.53 1.94 20.84
CA GLN A 87 18.93 1.40 19.63
C GLN A 87 18.05 0.21 19.98
N GLU A 88 18.54 -0.76 20.77
CA GLU A 88 17.76 -1.88 21.31
C GLU A 88 16.54 -1.40 22.12
N ASP A 89 16.70 -0.35 22.95
CA ASP A 89 15.61 0.29 23.69
C ASP A 89 14.58 0.93 22.74
N GLN A 90 15.03 1.55 21.62
CA GLN A 90 14.15 2.10 20.59
C GLN A 90 13.55 1.00 19.70
N GLU A 91 14.24 -0.12 19.51
CA GLU A 91 13.76 -1.30 18.76
C GLU A 91 12.70 -2.06 19.54
N GLU A 92 12.85 -2.16 20.87
CA GLU A 92 11.82 -2.64 21.80
C GLU A 92 10.65 -1.67 21.82
N LEU A 93 10.87 -0.36 21.96
CA LEU A 93 9.79 0.64 21.93
C LEU A 93 9.02 0.67 20.59
N ASP A 94 9.71 0.58 19.45
CA ASP A 94 9.08 0.58 18.12
C ASP A 94 8.38 -0.77 17.82
N ALA A 95 8.89 -1.89 18.36
CA ALA A 95 8.24 -3.21 18.30
C ALA A 95 7.03 -3.30 19.24
N GLU A 96 7.13 -2.70 20.43
CA GLU A 96 6.02 -2.52 21.38
C GLU A 96 4.96 -1.56 20.83
N GLU A 97 5.33 -0.51 20.05
CA GLU A 97 4.40 0.36 19.33
C GLU A 97 3.73 -0.32 18.11
N GLU A 98 4.39 -1.29 17.46
CA GLU A 98 3.82 -2.11 16.38
C GLU A 98 2.93 -3.26 16.90
N GLU A 99 3.25 -3.82 18.07
CA GLU A 99 2.40 -4.78 18.81
C GLU A 99 1.28 -4.08 19.60
N GLN A 100 1.37 -2.77 19.84
CA GLN A 100 0.28 -2.00 20.43
C GLN A 100 -0.95 -1.95 19.50
N GLU A 101 -1.88 -2.83 19.86
CA GLU A 101 -3.31 -2.87 19.55
C GLU A 101 -3.68 -2.87 18.07
N ARG A 102 -3.26 -3.92 17.34
CA ARG A 102 -4.07 -4.33 16.18
C ARG A 102 -5.37 -4.92 16.72
N LEU A 103 -6.36 -4.05 16.88
CA LEU A 103 -7.69 -4.43 17.34
C LEU A 103 -8.23 -5.60 16.51
N SER A 104 -8.86 -6.51 17.21
CA SER A 104 -9.36 -7.77 16.73
C SER A 104 -10.84 -7.67 16.33
N LEU A 105 -11.39 -8.77 15.83
CA LEU A 105 -12.84 -8.89 15.68
C LEU A 105 -13.59 -8.92 17.01
N THR A 106 -12.95 -9.34 18.09
CA THR A 106 -13.54 -9.27 19.42
C THR A 106 -13.84 -7.81 19.79
N ASP A 107 -12.86 -6.93 19.59
CA ASP A 107 -13.00 -5.50 19.86
C ASP A 107 -14.09 -4.85 19.00
N TYR A 108 -14.25 -5.33 17.76
CA TYR A 108 -15.36 -4.89 16.89
C TYR A 108 -16.71 -5.16 17.56
N PHE A 109 -16.92 -6.39 18.03
CA PHE A 109 -18.19 -6.78 18.63
C PHE A 109 -18.41 -6.16 20.00
N GLU A 110 -17.36 -5.92 20.77
CA GLU A 110 -17.45 -5.20 22.04
C GLU A 110 -17.87 -3.75 21.82
N GLN A 111 -17.19 -3.00 20.94
CA GLN A 111 -17.56 -1.63 20.64
C GLN A 111 -18.93 -1.54 19.97
N ALA A 112 -19.26 -2.48 19.07
CA ALA A 112 -20.55 -2.48 18.41
C ALA A 112 -21.73 -2.63 19.40
N LYS A 113 -21.54 -3.30 20.55
CA LYS A 113 -22.56 -3.35 21.60
C LYS A 113 -22.92 -1.96 22.09
N ASP A 114 -21.96 -1.05 22.24
CA ASP A 114 -22.23 0.31 22.73
C ASP A 114 -23.07 1.11 21.73
N PHE A 115 -22.85 0.89 20.43
CA PHE A 115 -23.66 1.50 19.38
C PHE A 115 -25.08 0.96 19.30
N VAL A 116 -25.37 -0.19 19.90
CA VAL A 116 -26.69 -0.84 19.81
C VAL A 116 -27.45 -0.81 21.14
N THR A 117 -26.77 -0.96 22.28
CA THR A 117 -27.36 -1.15 23.61
C THR A 117 -27.39 0.10 24.48
N SER A 118 -26.50 1.09 24.27
CA SER A 118 -26.48 2.30 25.11
C SER A 118 -27.69 3.19 24.84
N ASN A 119 -28.16 3.90 25.88
CA ASN A 119 -29.30 4.83 25.94
C ASN A 119 -29.45 5.76 24.70
N GLY A 120 -29.96 5.25 23.59
CA GLY A 120 -30.15 6.00 22.33
C GLY A 120 -29.13 5.70 21.20
N GLY A 121 -28.11 4.86 21.39
CA GLY A 121 -27.10 4.58 20.35
C GLY A 121 -27.66 4.01 19.05
N GLY A 122 -28.62 3.08 19.17
CA GLY A 122 -29.35 2.48 18.04
C GLY A 122 -30.49 3.35 17.49
N VAL A 123 -30.72 4.54 18.04
CA VAL A 123 -31.83 5.45 17.71
C VAL A 123 -31.28 6.85 17.40
N GLY A 124 -31.42 7.30 16.16
CA GLY A 124 -31.01 8.65 15.79
C GLY A 124 -30.65 8.75 14.32
N PRO A 125 -30.34 9.97 13.85
CA PRO A 125 -29.90 10.16 12.48
C PRO A 125 -28.50 9.58 12.25
N PRO A 126 -28.14 9.29 10.99
CA PRO A 126 -26.76 8.98 10.62
C PRO A 126 -25.81 10.10 11.05
N ARG A 127 -24.64 9.73 11.56
CA ARG A 127 -23.68 10.68 12.16
C ARG A 127 -22.24 10.27 11.88
N TRP A 128 -21.35 11.25 11.82
CA TRP A 128 -19.91 11.03 11.77
C TRP A 128 -19.35 10.87 13.20
N PHE A 129 -18.39 9.97 13.37
CA PHE A 129 -17.54 9.90 14.55
C PHE A 129 -16.09 9.68 14.11
N SER A 130 -15.13 10.08 14.95
CA SER A 130 -13.73 9.70 14.75
C SER A 130 -13.43 8.50 15.65
N PRO A 131 -12.86 7.41 15.13
CA PRO A 131 -12.50 6.25 15.94
C PRO A 131 -11.30 6.50 16.87
N LEU A 132 -10.61 7.63 16.70
CA LEU A 132 -9.40 7.98 17.44
C LEU A 132 -9.80 9.00 18.52
N HIS A 133 -9.92 8.54 19.77
CA HIS A 133 -10.43 9.36 20.86
C HIS A 133 -9.43 10.36 21.45
N ASP A 134 -8.11 10.18 21.28
CA ASP A 134 -7.10 11.12 21.78
C ASP A 134 -5.82 11.15 20.92
N GLY A 135 -5.29 12.35 20.69
CA GLY A 135 -3.85 12.69 20.68
C GLY A 135 -2.84 11.95 19.81
N GLY A 136 -3.23 10.99 18.97
CA GLY A 136 -2.29 10.26 18.11
C GLY A 136 -1.49 11.20 17.22
N SER A 137 -0.19 10.94 17.10
CA SER A 137 0.71 11.61 16.16
C SER A 137 0.15 11.49 14.73
N ARG A 138 -0.48 12.56 14.25
CA ARG A 138 -0.94 12.69 12.86
C ARG A 138 0.15 13.39 12.07
N LEU A 139 0.35 13.01 10.81
CA LEU A 139 1.18 13.81 9.91
C LEU A 139 0.57 15.22 9.74
N ASP A 140 1.43 16.24 9.75
CA ASP A 140 1.01 17.62 9.45
C ASP A 140 0.32 17.67 8.08
N ASN A 141 -0.86 18.27 8.02
CA ASN A 141 -1.71 18.33 6.82
C ASN A 141 -2.19 16.95 6.30
N SER A 142 -2.38 15.97 7.18
CA SER A 142 -2.95 14.67 6.83
C SER A 142 -4.23 14.81 5.98
N PRO A 143 -4.38 14.05 4.87
CA PRO A 143 -5.61 14.03 4.09
C PRO A 143 -6.79 13.49 4.91
N LEU A 144 -7.99 13.89 4.52
CA LEU A 144 -9.23 13.42 5.17
C LEU A 144 -9.63 12.06 4.59
N LEU A 145 -9.97 11.12 5.46
CA LEU A 145 -10.54 9.81 5.11
C LEU A 145 -11.94 9.69 5.70
N LEU A 146 -12.93 9.55 4.82
CA LEU A 146 -14.31 9.29 5.17
C LEU A 146 -14.63 7.81 4.89
N PHE A 147 -14.89 7.04 5.95
CA PHE A 147 -15.32 5.66 5.84
C PHE A 147 -16.83 5.56 5.73
N LEU A 148 -17.31 4.82 4.73
CA LEU A 148 -18.71 4.56 4.44
C LEU A 148 -18.98 3.06 4.66
N PRO A 149 -19.79 2.69 5.68
CA PRO A 149 -19.94 1.30 6.09
C PRO A 149 -20.81 0.48 5.12
N GLY A 150 -20.74 -0.84 5.29
CA GLY A 150 -21.63 -1.80 4.67
C GLY A 150 -23.03 -1.81 5.29
N ILE A 151 -23.71 -2.97 5.20
CA ILE A 151 -25.09 -3.11 5.67
C ILE A 151 -25.24 -3.02 7.18
N ASP A 152 -24.20 -3.38 7.93
CA ASP A 152 -24.15 -3.28 9.39
C ASP A 152 -24.35 -1.82 9.85
N GLY A 153 -23.81 -0.87 9.09
CA GLY A 153 -23.95 0.56 9.38
C GLY A 153 -23.23 1.03 10.65
N THR A 154 -22.43 0.18 11.31
CA THR A 154 -21.77 0.53 12.57
C THR A 154 -20.73 1.63 12.38
N GLY A 155 -20.07 1.67 11.22
CA GLY A 155 -18.90 2.52 10.97
C GLY A 155 -17.61 1.95 11.56
N LEU A 156 -17.64 0.75 12.15
CA LEU A 156 -16.49 0.10 12.78
C LEU A 156 -15.72 -0.85 11.84
N GLY A 157 -16.07 -0.90 10.55
CA GLY A 157 -15.43 -1.81 9.58
C GLY A 157 -13.90 -1.60 9.42
N LEU A 158 -13.38 -0.43 9.79
CA LEU A 158 -11.94 -0.14 9.79
C LEU A 158 -11.23 -0.33 11.14
N ILE A 159 -11.89 -0.91 12.15
CA ILE A 159 -11.34 -1.03 13.52
C ILE A 159 -9.92 -1.63 13.56
N ARG A 160 -9.66 -2.65 12.72
CA ARG A 160 -8.34 -3.31 12.63
C ARG A 160 -7.24 -2.43 12.03
N HIS A 161 -7.63 -1.39 11.29
CA HIS A 161 -6.76 -0.50 10.54
C HIS A 161 -6.69 0.90 11.16
N GLN A 162 -7.56 1.20 12.13
CA GLN A 162 -7.82 2.57 12.58
C GLN A 162 -6.57 3.26 13.13
N HIS A 163 -5.73 2.54 13.88
CA HIS A 163 -4.50 3.10 14.43
C HIS A 163 -3.51 3.45 13.31
N LYS A 164 -3.25 2.50 12.39
CA LYS A 164 -2.34 2.72 11.25
C LYS A 164 -2.85 3.82 10.31
N LEU A 165 -4.15 3.84 10.03
CA LEU A 165 -4.77 4.90 9.23
C LEU A 165 -4.69 6.25 9.93
N GLY A 166 -4.90 6.28 11.24
CA GLY A 166 -4.82 7.48 12.08
C GLY A 166 -3.45 8.17 12.08
N LYS A 167 -2.37 7.42 11.85
CA LYS A 167 -1.03 7.98 11.69
C LYS A 167 -0.89 8.82 10.40
N ILE A 168 -1.71 8.54 9.37
CA ILE A 168 -1.54 9.12 8.02
C ILE A 168 -2.78 9.83 7.46
N PHE A 169 -3.93 9.74 8.13
CA PHE A 169 -5.21 10.32 7.74
C PHE A 169 -5.92 10.96 8.95
N ASP A 170 -6.73 11.98 8.67
CA ASP A 170 -7.84 12.37 9.56
C ASP A 170 -9.05 11.49 9.26
N VAL A 171 -9.33 10.52 10.14
CA VAL A 171 -10.31 9.44 9.88
C VAL A 171 -11.65 9.74 10.54
N TRP A 172 -12.70 9.84 9.71
CA TRP A 172 -14.09 9.92 10.16
C TRP A 172 -14.88 8.73 9.60
N CYS A 173 -15.64 8.07 10.47
CA CYS A 173 -16.47 6.93 10.14
C CYS A 173 -17.95 7.33 10.17
N LEU A 174 -18.69 6.96 9.13
CA LEU A 174 -20.14 7.16 9.10
C LEU A 174 -20.80 6.03 9.89
N HIS A 175 -21.56 6.40 10.92
CA HIS A 175 -22.45 5.50 11.63
C HIS A 175 -23.90 5.72 11.16
N ILE A 176 -24.57 4.63 10.75
CA ILE A 176 -25.97 4.56 10.35
C ILE A 176 -26.69 3.64 11.35
N PRO A 177 -27.36 4.20 12.39
CA PRO A 177 -27.98 3.42 13.45
C PRO A 177 -28.89 2.31 12.95
N ALA A 178 -28.95 1.18 13.67
CA ALA A 178 -29.72 0.01 13.25
C ALA A 178 -31.21 0.32 12.98
N LYS A 179 -31.83 1.21 13.76
CA LYS A 179 -33.24 1.61 13.59
C LYS A 179 -33.43 2.79 12.64
N ASP A 180 -32.35 3.40 12.14
CA ASP A 180 -32.45 4.47 11.16
C ASP A 180 -33.04 3.95 9.82
N ARG A 181 -33.89 4.77 9.22
CA ARG A 181 -34.54 4.49 7.94
C ARG A 181 -34.28 5.61 6.93
N THR A 182 -33.16 6.32 7.07
CA THR A 182 -32.75 7.35 6.11
C THR A 182 -32.61 6.70 4.72
N SER A 183 -33.20 7.33 3.71
CA SER A 183 -33.16 6.81 2.34
C SER A 183 -31.74 6.84 1.79
N PHE A 184 -31.44 5.96 0.82
CA PHE A 184 -30.13 5.97 0.14
C PHE A 184 -29.80 7.36 -0.43
N THR A 185 -30.76 8.04 -1.05
CA THR A 185 -30.56 9.38 -1.62
C THR A 185 -30.29 10.44 -0.56
N ASP A 186 -30.84 10.32 0.64
CA ASP A 186 -30.57 11.27 1.72
C ASP A 186 -29.23 10.99 2.39
N LEU A 187 -28.78 9.73 2.45
CA LEU A 187 -27.41 9.39 2.81
C LEU A 187 -26.40 9.98 1.81
N VAL A 188 -26.68 9.91 0.50
CA VAL A 188 -25.86 10.57 -0.53
C VAL A 188 -25.76 12.08 -0.27
N LYS A 189 -26.87 12.76 0.01
CA LYS A 189 -26.87 14.20 0.35
C LYS A 189 -26.08 14.50 1.62
N LEU A 190 -26.17 13.64 2.63
CA LEU A 190 -25.43 13.81 3.89
C LEU A 190 -23.92 13.78 3.64
N VAL A 191 -23.44 12.76 2.92
CA VAL A 191 -22.01 12.62 2.59
C VAL A 191 -21.56 13.74 1.66
N GLU A 192 -22.37 14.11 0.65
CA GLU A 192 -22.08 15.25 -0.23
C GLU A 192 -21.91 16.56 0.55
N ARG A 193 -22.78 16.86 1.51
CA ARG A 193 -22.66 18.07 2.34
C ARG A 193 -21.34 18.11 3.09
N THR A 194 -20.94 16.98 3.69
CA THR A 194 -19.65 16.86 4.39
C THR A 194 -18.49 17.12 3.44
N ILE A 195 -18.46 16.44 2.29
CA ILE A 195 -17.37 16.62 1.31
C ILE A 195 -17.29 18.06 0.81
N ARG A 196 -18.42 18.68 0.48
CA ARG A 196 -18.44 20.07 -0.01
C ARG A 196 -18.00 21.06 1.05
N SER A 197 -18.37 20.83 2.31
CA SER A 197 -17.89 21.60 3.45
C SER A 197 -16.38 21.47 3.59
N GLU A 198 -15.85 20.25 3.65
CA GLU A 198 -14.42 19.99 3.84
C GLU A 198 -13.58 20.51 2.68
N HIS A 199 -14.07 20.37 1.44
CA HIS A 199 -13.42 20.92 0.26
C HIS A 199 -13.41 22.46 0.28
N HIS A 200 -14.49 23.11 0.75
CA HIS A 200 -14.52 24.57 0.89
C HIS A 200 -13.48 25.08 1.90
N HIS A 201 -13.29 24.36 3.02
CA HIS A 201 -12.30 24.73 4.03
C HIS A 201 -10.86 24.46 3.56
N SER A 202 -10.63 23.36 2.85
CA SER A 202 -9.30 22.93 2.37
C SER A 202 -9.32 22.49 0.90
N PRO A 203 -9.37 23.41 -0.08
CA PRO A 203 -9.59 23.07 -1.49
C PRO A 203 -8.50 22.21 -2.14
N THR A 204 -7.27 22.28 -1.62
CA THR A 204 -6.10 21.56 -2.13
C THR A 204 -5.88 20.21 -1.45
N ARG A 205 -6.60 19.93 -0.35
CA ARG A 205 -6.49 18.69 0.43
C ARG A 205 -7.38 17.63 -0.21
N PRO A 206 -6.84 16.48 -0.65
CA PRO A 206 -7.65 15.40 -1.20
C PRO A 206 -8.53 14.78 -0.12
N ILE A 207 -9.71 14.30 -0.52
CA ILE A 207 -10.65 13.59 0.36
C ILE A 207 -10.77 12.15 -0.12
N TYR A 208 -10.45 11.22 0.77
CA TYR A 208 -10.52 9.79 0.53
C TYR A 208 -11.89 9.27 0.96
N LEU A 209 -12.59 8.57 0.07
CA LEU A 209 -13.80 7.83 0.39
C LEU A 209 -13.49 6.34 0.40
N VAL A 210 -13.49 5.74 1.59
CA VAL A 210 -13.32 4.29 1.76
C VAL A 210 -14.71 3.69 1.93
N GLY A 211 -15.17 2.92 0.95
CA GLY A 211 -16.52 2.37 0.94
C GLY A 211 -16.52 0.85 0.93
N GLU A 212 -17.28 0.23 1.83
CA GLU A 212 -17.49 -1.22 1.85
C GLU A 212 -18.90 -1.55 1.35
N SER A 213 -19.03 -2.45 0.36
CA SER A 213 -20.32 -3.00 -0.07
C SER A 213 -21.34 -1.91 -0.43
N LEU A 214 -22.36 -1.68 0.41
CA LEU A 214 -23.32 -0.56 0.29
C LEU A 214 -22.61 0.81 0.31
N GLY A 215 -21.63 1.00 1.19
CA GLY A 215 -20.82 2.20 1.29
C GLY A 215 -20.04 2.52 0.01
N ALA A 216 -19.67 1.51 -0.76
CA ALA A 216 -19.07 1.73 -2.08
C ALA A 216 -20.07 2.33 -3.09
N CYS A 217 -21.35 1.93 -3.03
CA CYS A 217 -22.40 2.54 -3.84
C CYS A 217 -22.61 4.02 -3.45
N LEU A 218 -22.54 4.34 -2.16
CA LEU A 218 -22.57 5.73 -1.68
C LEU A 218 -21.37 6.52 -2.22
N ALA A 219 -20.15 6.01 -2.06
CA ALA A 219 -18.93 6.66 -2.53
C ALA A 219 -18.99 6.98 -4.03
N LEU A 220 -19.36 6.00 -4.86
CA LEU A 220 -19.50 6.18 -6.32
C LEU A 220 -20.56 7.23 -6.66
N SER A 221 -21.70 7.20 -5.96
CA SER A 221 -22.80 8.14 -6.20
C SER A 221 -22.40 9.57 -5.85
N VAL A 222 -21.74 9.77 -4.71
CA VAL A 222 -21.29 11.08 -4.27
C VAL A 222 -20.17 11.62 -5.17
N ALA A 223 -19.22 10.76 -5.57
CA ALA A 223 -18.15 11.14 -6.48
C ALA A 223 -18.67 11.53 -7.86
N ALA A 224 -19.69 10.84 -8.37
CA ALA A 224 -20.33 11.19 -9.64
C ALA A 224 -21.04 12.55 -9.60
N LEU A 225 -21.57 12.95 -8.44
CA LEU A 225 -22.23 14.24 -8.25
C LEU A 225 -21.24 15.40 -8.00
N ASN A 226 -19.99 15.09 -7.67
CA ASN A 226 -18.96 16.08 -7.34
C ASN A 226 -17.68 15.84 -8.18
N PRO A 227 -17.75 15.85 -9.52
CA PRO A 227 -16.62 15.49 -10.38
C PRO A 227 -15.43 16.47 -10.31
N ASP A 228 -15.67 17.69 -9.83
CA ASP A 228 -14.65 18.76 -9.74
C ASP A 228 -13.88 18.74 -8.41
N ILE A 229 -14.37 17.99 -7.41
CA ILE A 229 -13.69 17.84 -6.11
C ILE A 229 -12.65 16.74 -6.24
N ASP A 230 -11.48 16.98 -5.65
CA ASP A 230 -10.36 16.05 -5.65
C ASP A 230 -10.60 14.85 -4.72
N LEU A 231 -11.36 13.88 -5.22
CA LEU A 231 -11.73 12.66 -4.51
C LEU A 231 -10.84 11.48 -4.91
N VAL A 232 -10.52 10.64 -3.92
CA VAL A 232 -9.89 9.33 -4.11
C VAL A 232 -10.82 8.26 -3.54
N LEU A 233 -11.17 7.25 -4.33
CA LEU A 233 -12.08 6.19 -3.92
C LEU A 233 -11.30 4.90 -3.65
N ILE A 234 -11.53 4.27 -2.51
CA ILE A 234 -11.05 2.93 -2.19
C ILE A 234 -12.27 2.09 -1.83
N LEU A 235 -12.64 1.17 -2.71
CA LEU A 235 -13.94 0.49 -2.66
C LEU A 235 -13.75 -1.00 -2.48
N ALA A 236 -14.17 -1.55 -1.35
CA ALA A 236 -14.17 -2.98 -1.10
C ALA A 236 -15.51 -3.61 -1.47
N ASN A 237 -15.44 -4.68 -2.28
CA ASN A 237 -16.57 -5.51 -2.69
C ASN A 237 -17.84 -4.72 -3.04
N PRO A 238 -17.81 -3.82 -4.04
CA PRO A 238 -18.91 -2.88 -4.26
C PRO A 238 -20.23 -3.58 -4.56
N ALA A 239 -21.31 -3.19 -3.86
CA ALA A 239 -22.65 -3.75 -4.05
C ALA A 239 -23.35 -3.29 -5.34
N THR A 240 -22.62 -2.71 -6.30
CA THR A 240 -23.14 -2.27 -7.60
C THR A 240 -23.61 -3.45 -8.46
N SER A 241 -23.17 -4.68 -8.18
CA SER A 241 -23.66 -5.93 -8.79
C SER A 241 -24.84 -6.59 -8.07
N PHE A 242 -25.49 -5.93 -7.10
CA PHE A 242 -26.52 -6.56 -6.25
C PHE A 242 -27.63 -7.28 -7.01
N GLY A 243 -27.98 -6.86 -8.23
CA GLY A 243 -28.95 -7.57 -9.08
C GLY A 243 -28.57 -9.03 -9.42
N LYS A 244 -27.30 -9.41 -9.24
CA LYS A 244 -26.75 -10.76 -9.41
C LYS A 244 -26.32 -11.42 -8.09
N SER A 245 -26.65 -10.79 -6.95
CA SER A 245 -26.25 -11.25 -5.63
C SER A 245 -27.08 -12.45 -5.17
N GLN A 246 -26.45 -13.33 -4.39
CA GLN A 246 -27.14 -14.41 -3.68
C GLN A 246 -28.07 -13.91 -2.57
N LEU A 247 -27.99 -12.64 -2.20
CA LEU A 247 -28.89 -11.99 -1.24
C LEU A 247 -30.22 -11.56 -1.88
N GLN A 248 -30.31 -11.51 -3.21
CA GLN A 248 -31.53 -11.03 -3.89
C GLN A 248 -32.75 -11.94 -3.67
N PRO A 249 -32.64 -13.28 -3.71
CA PRO A 249 -33.74 -14.20 -3.40
C PRO A 249 -34.22 -14.17 -1.94
N ILE A 250 -33.43 -13.59 -1.03
CA ILE A 250 -33.76 -13.52 0.41
C ILE A 250 -34.82 -12.45 0.68
N ILE A 251 -34.89 -11.38 -0.14
CA ILE A 251 -35.82 -10.26 0.10
C ILE A 251 -37.29 -10.71 0.14
N PRO A 252 -37.83 -11.46 -0.85
CA PRO A 252 -39.21 -11.94 -0.79
C PRO A 252 -39.48 -12.86 0.40
N VAL A 253 -38.49 -13.68 0.78
CA VAL A 253 -38.60 -14.60 1.93
C VAL A 253 -38.72 -13.81 3.24
N LEU A 254 -37.87 -12.79 3.42
CA LEU A 254 -37.93 -11.91 4.59
C LEU A 254 -39.26 -11.16 4.68
N GLN A 255 -39.91 -10.83 3.57
CA GLN A 255 -41.23 -10.15 3.59
C GLN A 255 -42.37 -11.04 4.08
N VAL A 256 -42.26 -12.36 3.93
CA VAL A 256 -43.35 -13.31 4.21
C VAL A 256 -43.20 -13.96 5.59
N ILE A 257 -41.98 -14.12 6.10
CA ILE A 257 -41.75 -14.77 7.40
C ILE A 257 -42.30 -13.89 8.55
N PRO A 258 -43.10 -14.44 9.48
CA PRO A 258 -43.57 -13.74 10.67
C PRO A 258 -42.44 -13.26 11.59
N ASP A 259 -42.64 -12.14 12.30
CA ASP A 259 -41.65 -11.55 13.21
C ASP A 259 -41.23 -12.46 14.39
N SER A 260 -42.02 -13.50 14.67
CA SER A 260 -41.78 -14.45 15.75
C SER A 260 -40.72 -15.52 15.44
N LEU A 261 -40.26 -15.65 14.19
CA LEU A 261 -39.21 -16.59 13.80
C LEU A 261 -37.85 -15.89 13.84
N PRO A 262 -36.92 -16.30 14.74
CA PRO A 262 -35.56 -15.79 14.72
C PRO A 262 -34.86 -16.29 13.46
N ILE A 263 -34.79 -15.43 12.43
CA ILE A 263 -34.01 -15.72 11.23
C ILE A 263 -32.56 -15.37 11.58
N SER A 264 -31.82 -16.32 12.17
CA SER A 264 -30.37 -16.30 12.02
C SER A 264 -30.09 -16.59 10.56
N LEU A 265 -29.79 -15.57 9.75
CA LEU A 265 -29.46 -15.79 8.34
C LEU A 265 -28.09 -16.47 8.23
N PRO A 266 -28.05 -17.80 8.01
CA PRO A 266 -26.81 -18.54 8.15
C PRO A 266 -25.79 -18.13 7.11
N HIS A 267 -26.19 -17.45 6.02
CA HIS A 267 -25.30 -16.99 4.94
C HIS A 267 -24.61 -15.65 5.21
N ILE A 268 -25.29 -14.68 5.83
CA ILE A 268 -24.63 -13.43 6.28
C ILE A 268 -23.77 -13.75 7.48
N LEU A 269 -24.30 -14.58 8.39
CA LEU A 269 -23.56 -15.12 9.52
C LEU A 269 -22.39 -15.96 9.02
N SER A 270 -22.52 -16.91 8.07
CA SER A 270 -21.39 -17.69 7.51
C SER A 270 -20.38 -16.88 6.73
N SER A 271 -20.76 -15.73 6.18
CA SER A 271 -19.84 -14.85 5.47
C SER A 271 -19.02 -13.98 6.44
N MET A 272 -19.60 -13.60 7.59
CA MET A 272 -18.87 -12.99 8.71
C MET A 272 -18.12 -14.03 9.55
N THR A 273 -18.69 -15.23 9.74
CA THR A 273 -18.13 -16.35 10.50
C THR A 273 -17.25 -17.27 9.65
N GLY A 274 -17.12 -17.05 8.34
CA GLY A 274 -16.05 -17.65 7.52
C GLY A 274 -14.66 -17.30 8.08
N VAL A 275 -14.56 -16.13 8.73
CA VAL A 275 -13.40 -15.71 9.51
C VAL A 275 -13.24 -16.55 10.80
N LEU A 276 -14.34 -16.98 11.44
CA LEU A 276 -14.32 -17.89 12.60
C LEU A 276 -13.94 -19.34 12.20
N VAL A 277 -14.40 -19.83 11.05
CA VAL A 277 -14.07 -21.18 10.56
C VAL A 277 -12.60 -21.28 10.09
N ALA A 278 -12.06 -20.23 9.48
CA ALA A 278 -10.64 -20.18 9.12
C ALA A 278 -9.70 -20.26 10.35
N ASN A 279 -10.13 -19.71 11.49
CA ASN A 279 -9.40 -19.82 12.76
C ASN A 279 -9.46 -21.23 13.37
N LEU A 280 -10.58 -21.95 13.18
CA LEU A 280 -10.71 -23.36 13.54
C LEU A 280 -9.79 -24.26 12.71
N GLU A 281 -9.64 -24.01 11.41
CA GLU A 281 -8.73 -24.76 10.54
C GLU A 281 -7.25 -24.53 10.86
N LYS A 282 -6.85 -23.30 11.23
CA LYS A 282 -5.48 -23.00 11.71
C LYS A 282 -5.17 -23.65 13.08
N GLY A 283 -6.19 -23.93 13.91
CA GLY A 283 -6.04 -24.57 15.22
C GLY A 283 -5.83 -26.09 15.21
N LEU A 284 -6.16 -26.77 14.10
CA LEU A 284 -6.00 -28.23 13.94
C LEU A 284 -4.53 -28.70 13.83
N GLY A 285 -3.55 -27.78 13.87
CA GLY A 285 -2.11 -28.07 13.81
C GLY A 285 -1.36 -28.07 15.15
N LEU A 286 -2.03 -27.89 16.30
CA LEU A 286 -1.40 -27.73 17.63
C LEU A 286 -1.79 -28.84 18.64
N PRO A 287 -0.98 -29.12 19.68
CA PRO A 287 -1.21 -30.21 20.64
C PRO A 287 -2.48 -30.06 21.50
N LEU A 288 -3.06 -31.21 21.87
CA LEU A 288 -4.46 -31.43 22.27
C LEU A 288 -5.07 -30.61 23.45
N PRO A 289 -4.34 -30.22 24.52
CA PRO A 289 -4.97 -29.53 25.67
C PRO A 289 -5.32 -28.06 25.39
N GLU A 290 -4.42 -27.29 24.77
CA GLU A 290 -4.63 -25.88 24.42
C GLU A 290 -5.74 -25.71 23.36
N THR A 291 -5.89 -26.72 22.50
CA THR A 291 -6.91 -26.78 21.44
C THR A 291 -8.33 -26.78 22.02
N VAL A 292 -8.60 -27.53 23.10
CA VAL A 292 -9.96 -27.63 23.67
C VAL A 292 -10.38 -26.33 24.38
N GLU A 293 -9.46 -25.72 25.13
CA GLU A 293 -9.72 -24.46 25.83
C GLU A 293 -9.92 -23.31 24.84
N LYS A 294 -9.06 -23.23 23.80
CA LYS A 294 -9.19 -22.27 22.71
C LYS A 294 -10.48 -22.47 21.90
N LEU A 295 -10.84 -23.70 21.54
CA LEU A 295 -12.12 -24.00 20.89
C LEU A 295 -13.32 -23.60 21.75
N SER A 296 -13.27 -23.83 23.06
CA SER A 296 -14.36 -23.47 23.98
C SER A 296 -14.53 -21.95 24.09
N HIS A 297 -13.41 -21.22 24.12
CA HIS A 297 -13.39 -19.76 24.11
C HIS A 297 -13.91 -19.21 22.77
N ASP A 298 -13.48 -19.80 21.64
CA ASP A 298 -13.92 -19.42 20.30
C ASP A 298 -15.43 -19.71 20.10
N LEU A 299 -15.95 -20.80 20.67
CA LEU A 299 -17.39 -21.13 20.68
C LEU A 299 -18.21 -20.14 21.53
N ALA A 300 -17.74 -19.79 22.72
CA ALA A 300 -18.39 -18.80 23.59
C ALA A 300 -18.37 -17.38 22.96
N ALA A 301 -17.23 -17.00 22.38
CA ALA A 301 -17.07 -15.76 21.62
C ALA A 301 -18.02 -15.74 20.41
N SER A 302 -18.10 -16.84 19.65
CA SER A 302 -19.00 -16.95 18.50
C SER A 302 -20.47 -16.74 18.90
N THR A 303 -20.92 -17.29 20.03
CA THR A 303 -22.29 -17.10 20.52
C THR A 303 -22.57 -15.63 20.86
N THR A 304 -21.59 -14.95 21.46
CA THR A 304 -21.66 -13.51 21.78
C THR A 304 -21.66 -12.65 20.51
N TYR A 305 -20.93 -13.05 19.46
CA TYR A 305 -20.94 -12.33 18.19
C TYR A 305 -22.26 -12.48 17.45
N LEU A 306 -22.86 -13.67 17.49
CA LEU A 306 -24.17 -13.91 16.90
C LEU A 306 -25.25 -13.04 17.54
N SER A 307 -25.23 -12.84 18.87
CA SER A 307 -26.20 -11.96 19.54
C SER A 307 -26.02 -10.50 19.14
N VAL A 308 -24.78 -10.00 19.13
CA VAL A 308 -24.49 -8.61 18.69
C VAL A 308 -24.91 -8.41 17.24
N LEU A 309 -24.64 -9.36 16.34
CA LEU A 309 -25.09 -9.29 14.95
C LEU A 309 -26.61 -9.27 14.81
N ALA A 310 -27.31 -10.06 15.63
CA ALA A 310 -28.76 -10.05 15.65
C ALA A 310 -29.31 -8.69 16.12
N ASP A 311 -28.61 -8.00 17.02
CA ASP A 311 -28.98 -6.68 17.49
C ASP A 311 -28.65 -5.56 16.48
N ILE A 312 -27.56 -5.69 15.71
CA ILE A 312 -27.18 -4.76 14.62
C ILE A 312 -28.11 -4.92 13.40
N LEU A 313 -28.38 -6.16 13.00
CA LEU A 313 -29.20 -6.52 11.83
C LEU A 313 -30.44 -7.35 12.21
N PRO A 314 -31.38 -6.81 13.02
CA PRO A 314 -32.69 -7.44 13.19
C PRO A 314 -33.38 -7.64 11.84
N ARG A 315 -34.30 -8.61 11.75
CA ARG A 315 -35.02 -8.96 10.50
C ARG A 315 -35.49 -7.73 9.72
N GLU A 316 -36.20 -6.81 10.38
CA GLU A 316 -36.73 -5.59 9.74
C GLU A 316 -35.62 -4.67 9.22
N THR A 317 -34.56 -4.49 10.01
CA THR A 317 -33.41 -3.68 9.63
C THR A 317 -32.66 -4.32 8.46
N LEU A 318 -32.45 -5.63 8.49
CA LEU A 318 -31.82 -6.31 7.37
C LEU A 318 -32.65 -6.19 6.10
N LEU A 319 -33.97 -6.42 6.17
CA LEU A 319 -34.86 -6.23 5.03
C LEU A 319 -34.75 -4.80 4.48
N TRP A 320 -34.74 -3.80 5.35
CA TRP A 320 -34.54 -2.40 4.97
C TRP A 320 -33.18 -2.17 4.29
N LYS A 321 -32.08 -2.69 4.84
CA LYS A 321 -30.72 -2.54 4.26
C LYS A 321 -30.61 -3.23 2.90
N LEU A 322 -31.22 -4.40 2.71
CA LEU A 322 -31.27 -5.08 1.42
C LEU A 322 -32.11 -4.31 0.39
N GLN A 323 -33.24 -3.73 0.79
CA GLN A 323 -34.02 -2.83 -0.07
C GLN A 323 -33.25 -1.54 -0.42
N MET A 324 -32.46 -1.03 0.53
CA MET A 324 -31.56 0.10 0.30
C MET A 324 -30.51 -0.25 -0.76
N ILE A 325 -29.82 -1.40 -0.65
CA ILE A 325 -28.86 -1.84 -1.69
C ILE A 325 -29.55 -2.03 -3.04
N ARG A 326 -30.74 -2.63 -3.06
CA ARG A 326 -31.54 -2.80 -4.29
C ARG A 326 -31.81 -1.48 -5.01
N SER A 327 -31.93 -0.39 -4.26
CA SER A 327 -32.08 0.97 -4.80
C SER A 327 -30.74 1.63 -5.12
N ALA A 328 -29.73 1.39 -4.28
CA ALA A 328 -28.38 1.96 -4.40
C ALA A 328 -27.62 1.47 -5.63
N SER A 329 -27.68 0.16 -5.91
CA SER A 329 -26.99 -0.47 -7.05
C SER A 329 -27.34 0.18 -8.39
N PRO A 330 -28.62 0.27 -8.82
CA PRO A 330 -28.95 0.95 -10.08
C PRO A 330 -28.68 2.46 -10.03
N TYR A 331 -28.85 3.09 -8.86
CA TYR A 331 -28.55 4.52 -8.70
C TYR A 331 -27.08 4.83 -8.99
N ALA A 332 -26.15 4.09 -8.39
CA ALA A 332 -24.72 4.23 -8.64
C ALA A 332 -24.37 3.87 -10.09
N ASN A 333 -24.90 2.73 -10.60
CA ASN A 333 -24.65 2.27 -11.97
C ASN A 333 -25.01 3.31 -13.04
N SER A 334 -26.14 3.99 -12.89
CA SER A 334 -26.59 5.00 -13.86
C SER A 334 -25.66 6.21 -13.98
N ARG A 335 -24.70 6.39 -13.06
CA ARG A 335 -23.83 7.57 -12.96
C ARG A 335 -22.34 7.27 -13.00
N LEU A 336 -21.93 6.01 -13.20
CA LEU A 336 -20.50 5.62 -13.23
C LEU A 336 -19.68 6.44 -14.24
N HIS A 337 -20.28 6.81 -15.38
CA HIS A 337 -19.64 7.62 -16.42
C HIS A 337 -19.22 9.04 -15.95
N ALA A 338 -19.89 9.56 -14.91
CA ALA A 338 -19.60 10.87 -14.34
C ALA A 338 -18.48 10.83 -13.28
N VAL A 339 -18.12 9.65 -12.77
CA VAL A 339 -17.03 9.49 -11.79
C VAL A 339 -15.69 9.80 -12.46
N LYS A 340 -15.03 10.88 -12.04
CA LYS A 340 -13.67 11.28 -12.46
C LYS A 340 -12.57 10.93 -11.45
N ALA A 341 -12.99 10.65 -10.21
CA ALA A 341 -12.13 10.31 -9.09
C ALA A 341 -11.19 9.13 -9.41
N GLN A 342 -9.97 9.19 -8.89
CA GLN A 342 -9.05 8.05 -8.91
C GLN A 342 -9.65 6.95 -8.03
N THR A 343 -9.83 5.75 -8.57
CA THR A 343 -10.57 4.67 -7.93
C THR A 343 -9.73 3.41 -7.82
N LEU A 344 -9.66 2.85 -6.61
CA LEU A 344 -9.10 1.54 -6.32
C LEU A 344 -10.24 0.61 -5.91
N ILE A 345 -10.43 -0.48 -6.66
CA ILE A 345 -11.36 -1.54 -6.30
C ILE A 345 -10.59 -2.67 -5.62
N LEU A 346 -11.04 -3.05 -4.43
CA LEU A 346 -10.55 -4.21 -3.69
C LEU A 346 -11.61 -5.31 -3.82
N SER A 347 -11.25 -6.39 -4.52
CA SER A 347 -12.18 -7.45 -4.90
C SER A 347 -11.79 -8.77 -4.25
N SER A 348 -12.72 -9.36 -3.52
CA SER A 348 -12.58 -10.65 -2.85
C SER A 348 -12.99 -11.82 -3.75
N GLY A 349 -12.19 -12.89 -3.76
CA GLY A 349 -12.41 -14.09 -4.59
C GLY A 349 -13.37 -15.12 -3.99
N LYS A 350 -13.48 -15.18 -2.66
CA LYS A 350 -14.40 -16.06 -1.94
C LYS A 350 -15.59 -15.30 -1.36
N ASP A 351 -15.97 -14.18 -1.98
CA ASP A 351 -17.18 -13.46 -1.59
C ASP A 351 -18.43 -14.29 -1.92
N GLN A 352 -19.12 -14.76 -0.87
CA GLN A 352 -20.34 -15.56 -1.01
C GLN A 352 -21.60 -14.70 -1.15
N LEU A 353 -21.50 -13.39 -0.93
CA LEU A 353 -22.64 -12.48 -0.94
C LEU A 353 -22.79 -11.79 -2.29
N LEU A 354 -21.67 -11.35 -2.87
CA LEU A 354 -21.63 -10.63 -4.15
C LEU A 354 -20.67 -11.33 -5.12
N PRO A 355 -20.94 -11.28 -6.44
CA PRO A 355 -19.98 -11.68 -7.46
C PRO A 355 -18.89 -10.59 -7.59
N SER A 356 -18.04 -10.48 -6.57
CA SER A 356 -17.13 -9.35 -6.39
C SER A 356 -16.02 -9.30 -7.44
N GLN A 357 -15.51 -10.46 -7.88
CA GLN A 357 -14.50 -10.54 -8.95
C GLN A 357 -15.03 -10.01 -10.28
N GLU A 358 -16.15 -10.54 -10.76
CA GLU A 358 -16.75 -10.11 -12.03
C GLU A 358 -17.18 -8.64 -11.95
N GLU A 359 -17.62 -8.19 -10.77
CA GLU A 359 -18.00 -6.81 -10.55
C GLU A 359 -16.80 -5.87 -10.57
N GLY A 360 -15.71 -6.22 -9.92
CA GLY A 360 -14.48 -5.42 -9.91
C GLY A 360 -13.95 -5.24 -11.33
N GLU A 361 -13.90 -6.32 -12.13
CA GLU A 361 -13.50 -6.22 -13.54
C GLU A 361 -14.45 -5.35 -14.37
N ARG A 362 -15.77 -5.47 -14.13
CA ARG A 362 -16.77 -4.65 -14.83
C ARG A 362 -16.58 -3.17 -14.49
N LEU A 363 -16.38 -2.84 -13.21
CA LEU A 363 -16.13 -1.47 -12.77
C LEU A 363 -14.83 -0.93 -13.35
N GLN A 364 -13.76 -1.74 -13.38
CA GLN A 364 -12.50 -1.35 -14.01
C GLN A 364 -12.68 -0.99 -15.48
N ARG A 365 -13.50 -1.75 -16.22
CA ARG A 365 -13.82 -1.47 -17.64
C ARG A 365 -14.73 -0.26 -17.84
N THR A 366 -15.48 0.15 -16.80
CA THR A 366 -16.50 1.21 -16.89
C THR A 366 -16.00 2.57 -16.41
N LEU A 367 -15.18 2.58 -15.35
CA LEU A 367 -14.66 3.80 -14.71
C LEU A 367 -13.40 4.29 -15.42
N ALA A 368 -13.26 5.61 -15.57
CA ALA A 368 -12.17 6.20 -16.35
C ALA A 368 -10.78 6.02 -15.70
N ASN A 369 -10.70 6.14 -14.36
CA ASN A 369 -9.46 6.12 -13.60
C ASN A 369 -9.53 5.02 -12.52
N CYS A 370 -9.52 3.76 -12.95
CA CYS A 370 -9.77 2.63 -12.06
C CYS A 370 -8.64 1.60 -12.08
N GLU A 371 -8.16 1.27 -10.89
CA GLU A 371 -7.28 0.13 -10.61
C GLU A 371 -8.05 -0.93 -9.81
N ILE A 372 -7.67 -2.20 -9.96
CA ILE A 372 -8.25 -3.32 -9.21
C ILE A 372 -7.14 -4.08 -8.49
N ARG A 373 -7.42 -4.55 -7.28
CA ARG A 373 -6.63 -5.54 -6.54
C ARG A 373 -7.54 -6.72 -6.21
N MET A 374 -7.11 -7.92 -6.58
CA MET A 374 -7.85 -9.16 -6.38
C MET A 374 -7.26 -9.92 -5.19
N PHE A 375 -8.11 -10.29 -4.25
CA PHE A 375 -7.78 -11.06 -3.06
C PHE A 375 -8.48 -12.42 -3.16
N GLU A 376 -7.87 -13.34 -3.89
CA GLU A 376 -8.46 -14.64 -4.28
C GLU A 376 -9.01 -15.46 -3.12
N ASN A 377 -8.40 -15.34 -1.93
CA ASN A 377 -8.75 -16.13 -0.76
C ASN A 377 -9.63 -15.39 0.25
N SER A 378 -9.95 -14.12 0.00
CA SER A 378 -10.72 -13.28 0.92
C SER A 378 -12.23 -13.40 0.68
N GLY A 379 -13.02 -13.23 1.74
CA GLY A 379 -14.47 -13.15 1.75
C GLY A 379 -14.99 -11.70 1.65
N HIS A 380 -16.29 -11.53 1.90
CA HIS A 380 -16.97 -10.25 1.70
C HIS A 380 -16.43 -9.11 2.59
N PHE A 381 -16.14 -9.41 3.86
CA PHE A 381 -15.71 -8.43 4.86
C PHE A 381 -14.18 -8.28 4.85
N LEU A 382 -13.63 -7.81 3.72
CA LEU A 382 -12.18 -7.76 3.49
C LEU A 382 -11.41 -7.00 4.58
N PHE A 383 -11.96 -5.88 5.08
CA PHE A 383 -11.32 -5.07 6.11
C PHE A 383 -11.24 -5.75 7.48
N SER A 384 -12.03 -6.81 7.70
CA SER A 384 -12.09 -7.57 8.94
C SER A 384 -11.08 -8.73 9.01
N GLU A 385 -10.44 -9.10 7.88
CA GLU A 385 -9.54 -10.25 7.80
C GLU A 385 -8.15 -9.99 8.43
N ASP A 386 -7.58 -11.02 9.05
CA ASP A 386 -6.27 -10.93 9.73
C ASP A 386 -5.12 -10.65 8.74
N ASP A 387 -5.18 -11.29 7.57
CA ASP A 387 -4.09 -11.27 6.59
C ASP A 387 -4.18 -10.07 5.62
N PHE A 388 -5.12 -9.14 5.84
CA PHE A 388 -5.32 -7.93 5.04
C PHE A 388 -4.86 -6.67 5.78
N ASP A 389 -4.08 -5.80 5.13
CA ASP A 389 -3.64 -4.50 5.66
C ASP A 389 -3.93 -3.38 4.66
N LEU A 390 -4.88 -2.49 5.00
CA LEU A 390 -5.32 -1.42 4.11
C LEU A 390 -4.21 -0.39 3.87
N VAL A 391 -3.41 -0.07 4.88
CA VAL A 391 -2.34 0.93 4.76
C VAL A 391 -1.24 0.40 3.84
N THR A 392 -0.85 -0.86 3.98
CA THR A 392 0.10 -1.51 3.06
C THR A 392 -0.42 -1.51 1.63
N VAL A 393 -1.70 -1.82 1.41
CA VAL A 393 -2.32 -1.77 0.06
C VAL A 393 -2.31 -0.34 -0.50
N ILE A 394 -2.61 0.68 0.31
CA ILE A 394 -2.56 2.09 -0.11
C ILE A 394 -1.13 2.51 -0.50
N LYS A 395 -0.11 2.10 0.28
CA LYS A 395 1.30 2.33 -0.03
C LYS A 395 1.72 1.63 -1.32
N GLY A 396 1.39 0.34 -1.44
CA GLY A 396 1.73 -0.53 -2.57
C GLY A 396 1.13 -0.02 -3.87
N THR A 397 -0.18 0.24 -3.89
CA THR A 397 -0.87 0.84 -5.04
C THR A 397 -0.38 2.27 -5.32
N GLY A 398 0.13 2.95 -4.31
CA GLY A 398 0.65 4.29 -4.45
C GLY A 398 -0.46 5.33 -4.60
N PHE A 399 -1.59 5.09 -3.94
CA PHE A 399 -2.76 5.97 -3.91
C PHE A 399 -2.64 7.08 -2.86
N TYR A 400 -1.70 6.95 -1.91
CA TYR A 400 -1.47 7.97 -0.90
C TYR A 400 -0.86 9.25 -1.50
N ARG A 401 -1.45 10.40 -1.18
CA ARG A 401 -0.98 11.74 -1.53
C ARG A 401 -1.61 12.80 -0.61
N HIS A 402 -0.85 13.84 -0.26
CA HIS A 402 -1.36 14.96 0.54
C HIS A 402 -1.93 16.11 -0.30
N SER A 403 -1.70 16.07 -1.62
CA SER A 403 -2.11 17.13 -2.54
C SER A 403 -2.70 16.56 -3.83
N ARG A 404 -3.19 17.44 -4.72
CA ARG A 404 -3.77 17.09 -6.03
C ARG A 404 -2.90 16.15 -6.87
N HIS A 405 -1.59 16.27 -6.75
CA HIS A 405 -0.64 15.44 -7.46
C HIS A 405 0.25 14.72 -6.45
N ARG A 406 0.49 13.43 -6.71
CA ARG A 406 1.37 12.63 -5.89
C ARG A 406 2.83 13.05 -6.10
N ASP A 407 3.53 13.22 -5.00
CA ASP A 407 4.98 13.38 -4.93
C ASP A 407 5.62 12.11 -4.38
N TYR A 408 6.44 11.44 -5.19
CA TYR A 408 7.05 10.16 -4.81
C TYR A 408 8.06 10.25 -3.66
N VAL A 409 8.51 11.46 -3.31
CA VAL A 409 9.48 11.68 -2.23
C VAL A 409 8.76 12.17 -0.97
N SER A 410 7.94 13.22 -1.06
CA SER A 410 7.28 13.80 0.12
C SER A 410 6.02 13.05 0.56
N ASP A 411 5.29 12.39 -0.35
CA ASP A 411 4.15 11.54 0.01
C ASP A 411 4.57 10.10 0.35
N TYR A 412 5.88 9.84 0.48
CA TYR A 412 6.35 8.51 0.83
C TYR A 412 6.18 8.23 2.33
N ILE A 413 5.49 7.14 2.65
CA ILE A 413 5.41 6.61 4.00
C ILE A 413 6.42 5.46 4.12
N PRO A 414 7.40 5.53 5.03
CA PRO A 414 8.35 4.44 5.29
C PRO A 414 7.64 3.09 5.58
N PRO A 415 8.29 1.96 5.30
CA PRO A 415 7.72 0.66 5.58
C PRO A 415 7.84 0.37 7.09
N THR A 416 6.86 -0.34 7.64
CA THR A 416 6.95 -0.86 9.01
C THR A 416 7.92 -2.03 9.10
N ARG A 417 8.39 -2.39 10.29
CA ARG A 417 9.25 -3.58 10.49
C ARG A 417 8.53 -4.84 10.02
N SER A 418 7.24 -4.95 10.32
CA SER A 418 6.36 -6.02 9.82
C SER A 418 6.28 -6.07 8.28
N GLU A 419 6.16 -4.93 7.59
CA GLU A 419 6.21 -4.88 6.12
C GLU A 419 7.57 -5.35 5.60
N VAL A 420 8.68 -4.89 6.18
CA VAL A 420 10.04 -5.32 5.81
C VAL A 420 10.23 -6.82 6.04
N LYS A 421 9.77 -7.35 7.17
CA LYS A 421 9.82 -8.78 7.48
C LYS A 421 9.03 -9.59 6.45
N ASN A 422 7.83 -9.15 6.08
CA ASN A 422 7.04 -9.81 5.04
C ASN A 422 7.78 -9.84 3.69
N VAL A 423 8.50 -8.78 3.34
CA VAL A 423 9.35 -8.75 2.13
C VAL A 423 10.51 -9.74 2.23
N VAL A 424 11.19 -9.79 3.38
CA VAL A 424 12.27 -10.76 3.65
C VAL A 424 11.75 -12.20 3.54
N ASP A 425 10.62 -12.49 4.18
CA ASP A 425 10.01 -13.82 4.21
C ASP A 425 9.50 -14.24 2.83
N SER A 426 8.94 -13.31 2.05
CA SER A 426 8.52 -13.56 0.67
C SER A 426 9.69 -13.91 -0.25
N ASN A 427 10.88 -13.38 0.05
CA ASN A 427 12.12 -13.67 -0.66
C ASN A 427 12.96 -14.79 -0.02
N ARG A 428 12.45 -15.47 1.02
CA ARG A 428 13.23 -16.42 1.83
C ARG A 428 13.88 -17.52 0.99
N TRP A 429 13.17 -18.09 0.03
CA TRP A 429 13.71 -19.13 -0.85
C TRP A 429 14.82 -18.62 -1.76
N LEU A 430 14.68 -17.39 -2.27
CA LEU A 430 15.73 -16.73 -3.03
C LEU A 430 16.95 -16.52 -2.14
N SER A 431 16.77 -15.97 -0.94
CA SER A 431 17.84 -15.75 0.04
C SER A 431 18.53 -17.04 0.46
N ILE A 432 17.82 -18.17 0.59
CA ILE A 432 18.42 -19.49 0.86
C ILE A 432 19.26 -19.93 -0.34
N ALA A 433 18.72 -19.80 -1.56
CA ALA A 433 19.38 -20.25 -2.77
C ALA A 433 20.63 -19.43 -3.11
N THR A 434 20.59 -18.12 -2.88
CA THR A 434 21.72 -17.21 -3.15
C THR A 434 22.66 -17.04 -1.96
N SER A 435 22.20 -17.31 -0.74
CA SER A 435 22.97 -17.17 0.51
C SER A 435 23.83 -15.89 0.52
N PRO A 436 23.20 -14.71 0.39
CA PRO A 436 23.90 -13.47 0.11
C PRO A 436 24.83 -13.08 1.26
N VAL A 437 26.09 -12.76 0.92
CA VAL A 437 27.10 -12.27 1.87
C VAL A 437 27.36 -10.79 1.59
N MET A 438 27.09 -9.94 2.59
CA MET A 438 27.38 -8.51 2.49
C MET A 438 28.77 -8.19 3.02
N LEU A 439 29.53 -7.44 2.23
CA LEU A 439 30.86 -6.94 2.57
C LEU A 439 30.87 -5.42 2.44
N SER A 440 31.54 -4.74 3.37
CA SER A 440 31.80 -3.31 3.27
C SER A 440 33.22 -2.96 3.71
N THR A 441 33.68 -1.79 3.27
CA THR A 441 35.02 -1.28 3.56
C THR A 441 34.94 -0.21 4.64
N LEU A 442 35.65 -0.41 5.75
CA LEU A 442 35.77 0.56 6.83
C LEU A 442 36.67 1.75 6.44
N ALA A 443 36.66 2.80 7.27
CA ALA A 443 37.45 4.01 7.04
C ALA A 443 38.97 3.78 7.00
N ASP A 444 39.45 2.72 7.64
CA ASP A 444 40.87 2.29 7.63
C ASP A 444 41.22 1.41 6.41
N GLY A 445 40.26 1.17 5.51
CA GLY A 445 40.42 0.32 4.32
C GLY A 445 40.18 -1.17 4.56
N LYS A 446 39.89 -1.59 5.81
CA LYS A 446 39.62 -3.00 6.12
C LYS A 446 38.26 -3.43 5.56
N ILE A 447 38.24 -4.57 4.88
CA ILE A 447 36.99 -5.22 4.45
C ILE A 447 36.44 -6.08 5.60
N VAL A 448 35.16 -5.91 5.88
CA VAL A 448 34.44 -6.66 6.92
C VAL A 448 33.21 -7.36 6.34
N ARG A 449 32.82 -8.49 6.94
CA ARG A 449 31.59 -9.25 6.62
C ARG A 449 30.37 -8.64 7.30
N SER A 450 30.11 -7.40 6.97
CA SER A 450 28.98 -6.61 7.45
C SER A 450 28.86 -5.37 6.56
N LEU A 451 27.78 -4.63 6.70
CA LEU A 451 27.56 -3.34 6.08
C LEU A 451 28.12 -2.17 6.91
N ALA A 452 28.85 -2.39 8.01
CA ALA A 452 29.34 -1.35 8.93
C ALA A 452 30.14 -0.20 8.27
N GLY A 453 30.84 -0.45 7.17
CA GLY A 453 31.58 0.55 6.40
C GLY A 453 30.70 1.51 5.58
N VAL A 454 29.40 1.22 5.44
CA VAL A 454 28.46 2.06 4.71
C VAL A 454 28.18 3.38 5.48
N PRO A 455 28.14 4.55 4.81
CA PRO A 455 27.83 5.81 5.47
C PRO A 455 26.39 5.84 6.02
N SER A 456 26.23 6.17 7.30
CA SER A 456 24.92 6.26 7.96
C SER A 456 24.17 7.54 7.64
N GLU A 457 24.87 8.63 7.32
CA GLU A 457 24.27 9.94 7.04
C GLU A 457 24.31 10.26 5.55
N GLY A 458 23.19 10.77 5.03
CA GLY A 458 23.04 11.17 3.64
C GLY A 458 23.33 12.64 3.36
N PRO A 459 23.31 13.05 2.07
CA PRO A 459 22.93 12.22 0.93
C PRO A 459 24.02 11.22 0.51
N VAL A 460 23.62 9.98 0.25
CA VAL A 460 24.50 8.92 -0.28
C VAL A 460 23.91 8.41 -1.59
N LEU A 461 24.76 8.23 -2.60
CA LEU A 461 24.39 7.63 -3.87
C LEU A 461 25.12 6.31 -4.04
N PHE A 462 24.39 5.20 -3.97
CA PHE A 462 24.89 3.88 -4.30
C PHE A 462 24.84 3.68 -5.80
N VAL A 463 25.98 3.34 -6.39
CA VAL A 463 26.13 3.13 -7.84
C VAL A 463 26.73 1.76 -8.10
N GLY A 464 26.04 0.96 -8.89
CA GLY A 464 26.45 -0.39 -9.24
C GLY A 464 25.80 -0.84 -10.54
N TYR A 465 25.82 -2.14 -10.82
CA TYR A 465 25.20 -2.78 -11.96
C TYR A 465 24.15 -3.80 -11.51
N HIS A 466 23.15 -4.03 -12.34
CA HIS A 466 22.15 -5.07 -12.09
C HIS A 466 22.67 -6.47 -12.43
N MET A 467 22.29 -7.45 -11.62
CA MET A 467 22.26 -8.85 -12.05
C MET A 467 21.07 -9.09 -12.97
N LEU A 468 21.02 -10.26 -13.59
CA LEU A 468 19.92 -10.64 -14.46
C LEU A 468 18.59 -10.57 -13.70
N LEU A 469 17.63 -9.81 -14.23
CA LEU A 469 16.33 -9.49 -13.62
C LEU A 469 16.39 -8.68 -12.32
N GLY A 470 17.59 -8.30 -11.85
CA GLY A 470 17.76 -7.48 -10.66
C GLY A 470 17.52 -8.24 -9.35
N PHE A 471 17.76 -9.56 -9.25
CA PHE A 471 17.47 -10.26 -8.00
C PHE A 471 18.39 -9.84 -6.84
N GLU A 472 19.49 -9.13 -7.10
CA GLU A 472 20.35 -8.57 -6.07
C GLU A 472 19.64 -7.50 -5.23
N LEU A 473 18.59 -6.86 -5.78
CA LEU A 473 17.84 -5.79 -5.12
C LEU A 473 17.21 -6.24 -3.81
N ALA A 474 16.59 -7.42 -3.78
CA ALA A 474 15.89 -7.94 -2.60
C ALA A 474 16.81 -8.04 -1.38
N PRO A 475 17.93 -8.79 -1.43
CA PRO A 475 18.87 -8.86 -0.30
C PRO A 475 19.58 -7.53 -0.07
N MET A 476 19.90 -6.75 -1.10
CA MET A 476 20.56 -5.45 -0.92
C MET A 476 19.70 -4.47 -0.13
N VAL A 477 18.44 -4.25 -0.53
CA VAL A 477 17.54 -3.30 0.13
C VAL A 477 17.17 -3.78 1.54
N THR A 478 16.87 -5.07 1.71
CA THR A 478 16.45 -5.60 3.01
C THR A 478 17.59 -5.64 4.03
N GLN A 479 18.82 -6.02 3.65
CA GLN A 479 19.94 -6.05 4.59
C GLN A 479 20.44 -4.65 4.97
N MET A 480 20.38 -3.68 4.06
CA MET A 480 20.67 -2.28 4.39
C MET A 480 19.69 -1.72 5.42
N PHE A 481 18.42 -2.10 5.32
CA PHE A 481 17.41 -1.76 6.31
C PHE A 481 17.68 -2.47 7.64
N VAL A 482 17.79 -3.80 7.65
CA VAL A 482 17.89 -4.60 8.88
C VAL A 482 19.20 -4.36 9.62
N GLU A 483 20.34 -4.30 8.93
CA GLU A 483 21.65 -4.19 9.60
C GLU A 483 22.01 -2.75 9.95
N ARG A 484 21.57 -1.77 9.15
CA ARG A 484 22.02 -0.37 9.26
C ARG A 484 20.91 0.64 9.49
N ASN A 485 19.64 0.22 9.51
CA ASN A 485 18.48 1.10 9.47
C ASN A 485 18.53 2.11 8.31
N ILE A 486 19.15 1.72 7.19
CA ILE A 486 19.28 2.56 6.00
C ILE A 486 18.15 2.24 5.03
N HIS A 487 17.28 3.22 4.83
CA HIS A 487 16.18 3.15 3.87
C HIS A 487 16.69 3.48 2.47
N LEU A 488 16.99 2.45 1.69
CA LEU A 488 17.56 2.60 0.37
C LEU A 488 16.48 2.90 -0.69
N ARG A 489 16.47 4.13 -1.22
CA ARG A 489 15.48 4.63 -2.18
C ARG A 489 15.94 4.36 -3.62
N GLY A 490 15.42 3.30 -4.24
CA GLY A 490 15.76 2.91 -5.60
C GLY A 490 15.14 3.81 -6.68
N ILE A 491 15.91 4.17 -7.70
CA ILE A 491 15.40 4.85 -8.89
C ILE A 491 15.03 3.79 -9.94
N ALA A 492 13.73 3.65 -10.18
CA ALA A 492 13.16 2.58 -10.99
C ALA A 492 12.50 3.10 -12.28
N HIS A 493 12.29 2.19 -13.23
CA HIS A 493 11.68 2.54 -14.52
C HIS A 493 10.19 2.93 -14.34
N PRO A 494 9.66 3.95 -15.05
CA PRO A 494 8.29 4.43 -14.82
C PRO A 494 7.19 3.40 -15.05
N MET A 495 7.47 2.35 -15.83
CA MET A 495 6.55 1.21 -16.04
C MET A 495 6.12 0.52 -14.74
N MET A 496 6.93 0.60 -13.69
CA MET A 496 6.64 -0.01 -12.39
C MET A 496 5.65 0.82 -11.54
N PHE A 497 5.25 2.01 -12.02
CA PHE A 497 4.41 2.97 -11.29
C PHE A 497 3.14 3.37 -12.05
N VAL A 498 3.04 3.03 -13.34
CA VAL A 498 1.93 3.44 -14.20
C VAL A 498 1.41 2.22 -14.94
N LYS A 499 0.08 2.02 -14.94
CA LYS A 499 -0.57 0.99 -15.74
C LYS A 499 -0.37 1.30 -17.23
N LEU A 500 0.52 0.56 -17.89
CA LEU A 500 0.68 0.61 -19.34
C LEU A 500 -0.38 -0.31 -19.99
N ARG A 501 -0.81 0.01 -21.22
CA ARG A 501 -1.91 -0.65 -21.96
C ARG A 501 -1.98 -2.17 -21.76
N GLU A 502 -3.20 -2.67 -21.57
CA GLU A 502 -3.51 -4.07 -21.24
C GLU A 502 -2.85 -5.11 -22.17
N GLY A 503 -2.30 -6.17 -21.56
CA GLY A 503 -1.97 -7.44 -22.24
C GLY A 503 -0.53 -7.64 -22.71
N ARG A 504 0.41 -6.72 -22.44
CA ARG A 504 1.83 -6.88 -22.88
C ARG A 504 2.87 -6.81 -21.78
N LEU A 505 2.48 -6.51 -20.55
CA LEU A 505 3.40 -6.31 -19.42
C LEU A 505 2.84 -6.98 -18.16
N PRO A 506 3.69 -7.32 -17.18
CA PRO A 506 3.26 -7.85 -15.89
C PRO A 506 2.29 -6.89 -15.20
N ASP A 507 1.41 -7.47 -14.39
CA ASP A 507 0.46 -6.70 -13.60
C ASP A 507 1.21 -5.74 -12.65
N ILE A 508 0.67 -4.53 -12.49
CA ILE A 508 1.27 -3.47 -11.68
C ILE A 508 1.39 -3.89 -10.20
N SER A 509 0.50 -4.77 -9.75
CA SER A 509 0.53 -5.39 -8.42
C SER A 509 1.85 -6.09 -8.11
N ASN A 510 2.54 -6.67 -9.11
CA ASN A 510 3.86 -7.30 -8.95
C ASN A 510 4.95 -6.30 -8.49
N TYR A 511 4.71 -5.00 -8.64
CA TYR A 511 5.63 -3.93 -8.22
C TYR A 511 5.18 -3.20 -6.95
N ASP A 512 4.13 -3.68 -6.25
CA ASP A 512 3.68 -3.10 -4.98
C ASP A 512 4.83 -3.10 -3.95
N THR A 513 5.59 -4.19 -3.84
CA THR A 513 6.72 -4.30 -2.90
C THR A 513 7.80 -3.24 -3.15
N LEU A 514 8.15 -2.96 -4.41
CA LEU A 514 9.13 -1.92 -4.72
C LEU A 514 8.63 -0.54 -4.26
N ARG A 515 7.33 -0.27 -4.41
CA ARG A 515 6.72 0.99 -3.97
C ARG A 515 6.65 1.12 -2.45
N VAL A 516 6.29 0.04 -1.75
CA VAL A 516 6.34 -0.03 -0.27
C VAL A 516 7.77 0.22 0.23
N MET A 517 8.76 -0.41 -0.41
CA MET A 517 10.18 -0.21 -0.07
C MET A 517 10.77 1.13 -0.57
N GLY A 518 9.96 2.01 -1.16
CA GLY A 518 10.34 3.39 -1.44
C GLY A 518 11.03 3.63 -2.77
N ALA A 519 10.90 2.72 -3.73
CA ALA A 519 11.32 3.00 -5.09
C ALA A 519 10.59 4.24 -5.66
N VAL A 520 11.28 5.03 -6.48
CA VAL A 520 10.74 6.21 -7.14
C VAL A 520 10.94 6.11 -8.66
N PRO A 521 10.02 6.62 -9.49
CA PRO A 521 10.22 6.62 -10.93
C PRO A 521 11.37 7.56 -11.30
N VAL A 522 12.20 7.13 -12.25
CA VAL A 522 13.32 7.92 -12.76
C VAL A 522 12.85 9.24 -13.35
N SER A 523 13.33 10.33 -12.76
CA SER A 523 13.23 11.68 -13.30
C SER A 523 14.26 12.59 -12.62
N ALA A 524 14.68 13.65 -13.31
CA ALA A 524 15.59 14.63 -12.72
C ALA A 524 15.00 15.28 -11.45
N SER A 525 13.68 15.51 -11.44
CA SER A 525 12.98 16.09 -10.27
C SER A 525 12.99 15.15 -9.07
N ASN A 526 12.67 13.87 -9.24
CA ASN A 526 12.66 12.92 -8.12
C ASN A 526 14.08 12.70 -7.59
N PHE A 527 15.06 12.61 -8.49
CA PHE A 527 16.45 12.45 -8.09
C PHE A 527 16.98 13.66 -7.32
N TYR A 528 16.68 14.87 -7.79
CA TYR A 528 16.96 16.10 -7.06
C TYR A 528 16.33 16.09 -5.66
N LYS A 529 15.03 15.75 -5.57
CA LYS A 529 14.30 15.75 -4.30
C LYS A 529 14.89 14.76 -3.30
N LEU A 530 15.18 13.53 -3.73
CA LEU A 530 15.82 12.52 -2.88
C LEU A 530 17.16 13.01 -2.31
N LEU A 531 18.04 13.57 -3.14
CA LEU A 531 19.34 14.07 -2.67
C LEU A 531 19.19 15.31 -1.79
N SER A 532 18.25 16.20 -2.11
CA SER A 532 17.96 17.39 -1.29
C SER A 532 17.43 17.01 0.10
N SER A 533 16.68 15.92 0.19
CA SER A 533 16.17 15.35 1.45
C SER A 533 17.19 14.46 2.16
N LYS A 534 18.46 14.48 1.73
CA LYS A 534 19.56 13.69 2.30
C LYS A 534 19.30 12.18 2.32
N CYS A 535 18.54 11.65 1.37
CA CYS A 535 18.25 10.21 1.30
C CYS A 535 19.48 9.39 0.86
N HIS A 536 19.45 8.09 1.17
CA HIS A 536 20.28 7.06 0.56
C HIS A 536 19.61 6.60 -0.73
N VAL A 537 20.23 6.85 -1.87
CA VAL A 537 19.66 6.62 -3.20
C VAL A 537 20.39 5.47 -3.89
N LEU A 538 19.64 4.54 -4.48
CA LEU A 538 20.19 3.47 -5.30
C LEU A 538 19.97 3.76 -6.78
N LEU A 539 21.07 3.79 -7.55
CA LEU A 539 21.07 4.08 -8.97
C LEU A 539 21.90 3.06 -9.75
N TYR A 540 21.30 2.53 -10.81
CA TYR A 540 21.95 1.70 -11.82
C TYR A 540 22.07 2.52 -13.11
N PRO A 541 23.28 2.94 -13.53
CA PRO A 541 23.45 3.83 -14.67
C PRO A 541 22.87 3.29 -15.98
N GLY A 542 22.95 1.98 -16.22
CA GLY A 542 22.36 1.34 -17.41
C GLY A 542 20.90 0.95 -17.26
N GLY A 543 20.34 1.03 -16.05
CA GLY A 543 18.93 0.81 -15.74
C GLY A 543 18.42 -0.54 -16.26
N VAL A 544 17.24 -0.55 -16.88
CA VAL A 544 16.59 -1.80 -17.33
C VAL A 544 17.42 -2.59 -18.36
N ARG A 545 18.33 -1.94 -19.09
CA ARG A 545 19.20 -2.62 -20.06
C ARG A 545 20.26 -3.49 -19.39
N GLU A 546 20.71 -3.09 -18.19
CA GLU A 546 21.59 -3.89 -17.33
C GLU A 546 20.82 -5.07 -16.73
N ALA A 547 19.59 -4.84 -16.23
CA ALA A 547 18.77 -5.90 -15.68
C ALA A 547 18.34 -6.95 -16.73
N LEU A 548 18.32 -6.57 -18.01
CA LEU A 548 18.02 -7.45 -19.14
C LEU A 548 19.25 -7.62 -20.05
N HIS A 549 20.43 -7.73 -19.45
CA HIS A 549 21.68 -7.93 -20.18
C HIS A 549 21.66 -9.24 -20.98
N ARG A 550 22.44 -9.28 -22.06
CA ARG A 550 22.55 -10.44 -22.95
C ARG A 550 23.68 -11.34 -22.51
N LYS A 551 23.70 -12.57 -23.02
CA LYS A 551 24.83 -13.48 -22.84
C LYS A 551 26.15 -12.81 -23.24
N GLY A 552 27.17 -12.91 -22.39
CA GLY A 552 28.47 -12.25 -22.55
C GLY A 552 28.49 -10.79 -22.08
N GLU A 553 27.41 -10.29 -21.50
CA GLU A 553 27.31 -8.96 -20.89
C GLU A 553 27.14 -8.99 -19.37
N GLU A 554 27.31 -10.15 -18.75
CA GLU A 554 27.28 -10.36 -17.31
C GLU A 554 28.32 -9.46 -16.62
N TYR A 555 27.99 -8.92 -15.46
CA TYR A 555 28.87 -8.06 -14.64
C TYR A 555 29.37 -6.78 -15.34
N LYS A 556 28.76 -6.35 -16.47
CA LYS A 556 29.13 -5.11 -17.15
C LYS A 556 28.30 -3.92 -16.67
N LEU A 557 28.99 -2.81 -16.42
CA LEU A 557 28.36 -1.50 -16.22
C LEU A 557 28.15 -0.80 -17.57
N PHE A 558 26.92 -0.34 -17.81
CA PHE A 558 26.52 0.37 -19.01
C PHE A 558 26.39 1.85 -18.69
N TRP A 559 27.52 2.54 -18.72
CA TRP A 559 27.58 3.96 -18.42
C TRP A 559 26.95 4.79 -19.53
N PRO A 560 26.09 5.79 -19.19
CA PRO A 560 25.63 6.75 -20.18
C PRO A 560 26.80 7.62 -20.64
N GLU A 561 26.79 8.04 -21.91
CA GLU A 561 27.80 8.96 -22.46
C GLU A 561 27.86 10.29 -21.68
N GLN A 562 26.71 10.73 -21.17
CA GLN A 562 26.58 11.89 -20.28
C GLN A 562 26.11 11.44 -18.90
N SER A 563 27.05 11.38 -17.96
CA SER A 563 26.78 11.01 -16.56
C SER A 563 26.23 12.19 -15.74
N GLU A 564 25.06 12.69 -16.13
CA GLU A 564 24.38 13.82 -15.46
C GLU A 564 24.12 13.56 -13.96
N PHE A 565 24.04 12.29 -13.56
CA PHE A 565 23.86 11.95 -12.15
C PHE A 565 25.07 12.38 -11.29
N VAL A 566 26.28 12.39 -11.85
CA VAL A 566 27.50 12.82 -11.16
C VAL A 566 27.44 14.32 -10.87
N ARG A 567 26.92 15.11 -11.83
CA ARG A 567 26.69 16.55 -11.64
C ARG A 567 25.66 16.80 -10.55
N MET A 568 24.59 16.02 -10.51
CA MET A 568 23.58 16.11 -9.45
C MET A 568 24.15 15.72 -8.09
N ALA A 569 24.91 14.62 -8.00
CA ALA A 569 25.58 14.20 -6.77
C ALA A 569 26.53 15.29 -6.24
N ALA A 570 27.37 15.86 -7.12
CA ALA A 570 28.27 16.95 -6.78
C ALA A 570 27.54 18.20 -6.26
N ARG A 571 26.40 18.55 -6.86
CA ARG A 571 25.58 19.71 -6.43
C ARG A 571 25.13 19.62 -4.97
N PHE A 572 24.87 18.42 -4.48
CA PHE A 572 24.40 18.18 -3.10
C PHE A 572 25.50 17.68 -2.16
N GLY A 573 26.74 17.56 -2.64
CA GLY A 573 27.83 16.95 -1.86
C GLY A 573 27.56 15.50 -1.51
N ALA A 574 26.80 14.77 -2.34
CA ALA A 574 26.43 13.40 -2.07
C ALA A 574 27.64 12.47 -2.15
N LYS A 575 27.80 11.59 -1.16
CA LYS A 575 28.87 10.58 -1.16
C LYS A 575 28.49 9.47 -2.13
N ILE A 576 29.29 9.26 -3.16
CA ILE A 576 29.10 8.15 -4.10
C ILE A 576 29.75 6.91 -3.50
N VAL A 577 28.95 5.86 -3.28
CA VAL A 577 29.40 4.56 -2.79
C VAL A 577 29.28 3.56 -3.93
N PRO A 578 30.39 3.17 -4.58
CA PRO A 578 30.35 2.11 -5.57
C PRO A 578 30.09 0.77 -4.89
N PHE A 579 29.30 -0.09 -5.52
CA PHE A 579 29.12 -1.47 -5.08
C PHE A 579 29.09 -2.42 -6.29
N GLY A 580 29.32 -3.70 -6.01
CA GLY A 580 29.12 -4.78 -6.97
C GLY A 580 28.53 -5.99 -6.25
N ALA A 581 27.74 -6.77 -6.98
CA ALA A 581 27.24 -8.07 -6.52
C ALA A 581 27.94 -9.18 -7.34
N VAL A 582 28.07 -10.41 -6.87
CA VAL A 582 28.68 -11.49 -7.67
C VAL A 582 27.94 -12.80 -7.42
N GLY A 583 27.82 -13.64 -8.45
CA GLY A 583 27.42 -15.05 -8.32
C GLY A 583 26.02 -15.40 -8.83
N GLU A 584 25.10 -14.43 -8.90
CA GLU A 584 23.71 -14.70 -9.30
C GLU A 584 23.59 -15.13 -10.76
N ASP A 585 24.24 -14.41 -11.67
CA ASP A 585 24.30 -14.75 -13.09
C ASP A 585 24.95 -16.13 -13.30
N ASP A 586 25.92 -16.50 -12.46
CA ASP A 586 26.61 -17.80 -12.52
C ASP A 586 25.68 -18.97 -12.12
N ILE A 587 24.73 -18.76 -11.21
CA ILE A 587 23.76 -19.78 -10.78
C ILE A 587 22.82 -20.15 -11.94
N ALA A 588 22.46 -19.18 -12.79
CA ALA A 588 21.61 -19.42 -13.95
C ALA A 588 22.30 -20.35 -14.97
N ASP A 589 23.61 -20.19 -15.17
CA ASP A 589 24.41 -21.05 -16.04
C ASP A 589 24.53 -22.48 -15.48
N VAL A 590 24.69 -22.65 -14.17
CA VAL A 590 24.77 -23.98 -13.52
C VAL A 590 23.47 -24.77 -13.71
N ARG A 591 22.29 -24.15 -13.59
CA ARG A 591 21.00 -24.85 -13.77
C ARG A 591 20.72 -25.27 -15.22
N LEU A 592 21.11 -24.45 -16.20
CA LEU A 592 20.97 -24.79 -17.62
C LEU A 592 21.90 -25.95 -18.04
N HIS A 593 23.10 -26.00 -17.47
CA HIS A 593 24.01 -27.14 -17.68
C HIS A 593 23.50 -28.43 -17.01
N THR A 594 22.89 -28.35 -15.83
CA THR A 594 22.42 -29.55 -15.12
C THR A 594 21.21 -30.21 -15.81
N LEU A 595 20.34 -29.42 -16.47
CA LEU A 595 19.25 -29.95 -17.32
C LEU A 595 19.74 -30.67 -18.59
N HIS A 596 20.98 -30.44 -19.00
CA HIS A 596 21.62 -31.18 -20.10
C HIS A 596 22.29 -32.49 -19.66
N PHE A 597 22.41 -32.73 -18.35
CA PHE A 597 23.08 -33.90 -17.76
C PHE A 597 22.14 -34.91 -17.10
N MET A 598 20.81 -34.75 -17.22
CA MET A 598 19.90 -35.86 -16.93
C MET A 598 19.74 -36.73 -18.19
N PRO A 599 20.31 -37.95 -18.25
CA PRO A 599 19.89 -38.92 -19.24
C PRO A 599 18.44 -39.32 -18.93
N PHE A 600 17.63 -39.43 -19.99
CA PHE A 600 16.28 -39.99 -19.94
C PHE A 600 16.23 -41.37 -19.28
#